data_AF-A0A7C1PG39-F1
#
_entry.id   AF-A0A7C1PG39-F1
#
_cell.length_a   1.000
_cell.length_b   1.000
_cell.length_c   1.000
_cell.angle_alpha   90.00
_cell.angle_beta   90.00
_cell.angle_gamma   90.00
#
_symmetry.space_group_name_H-M   'P 1'
#
loop_
_entity.id
_entity.type
_entity.pdbx_description
1 polymer ?
#
loop_
_entity_poly.entity_id
_entity_poly.type
_entity_poly.pdbx_seq_one_letter_code
_entity_poly.pdbx_strand_id
1 'polypeptide(L)'
;MFGIAPRARENPLLSVRIFLGVIAFLAAACTLASLIPQREISAFYLHHYGPILGRLIVFAGLDRAYQAWWFVAAEAWLVLSMGACTWRRAMMWRRLGGAPARHRIAQLSLALAHLGVLLILATLILRPYTHRADYVNVAEGGIAGLARHAYPFDLYVRRFTVDVYPDGTPKQYTTLVEVRESGKIKRVARIAVNHPLRHRGTTVYQYNWGWLVRGTVTRAGATRLFEIPSGTAVDLAGGCSLHLHFYPDFALDAAGAPSSRSPLPRRPRVFYVLYRDGRPETFGLAAPGETASLPDGNLVVQGYKPYTGLQVKREPTLPLTFLGFGLTAAGLALYYTLRLTRAQNSTEG
;
A
#
# COMPACT_ATOMS: atom_id res chain seq x y z
N MET A 1 -32.49 -44.09 -41.37
CA MET A 1 -31.37 -43.89 -40.44
C MET A 1 -30.85 -42.46 -40.65
N PHE A 2 -31.43 -41.48 -39.94
CA PHE A 2 -31.02 -40.08 -40.09
C PHE A 2 -29.72 -39.86 -39.30
N GLY A 3 -28.60 -39.74 -40.01
CA GLY A 3 -27.31 -39.41 -39.42
C GLY A 3 -27.35 -37.98 -38.85
N ILE A 4 -27.39 -37.87 -37.53
CA ILE A 4 -27.16 -36.61 -36.83
C ILE A 4 -25.69 -36.25 -37.06
N ALA A 5 -25.44 -35.25 -37.91
CA ALA A 5 -24.11 -34.69 -38.06
C ALA A 5 -23.59 -34.26 -36.68
N PRO A 6 -22.34 -34.60 -36.29
CA PRO A 6 -21.81 -34.22 -35.00
C PRO A 6 -21.80 -32.69 -34.89
N ARG A 7 -22.45 -32.14 -33.85
CA ARG A 7 -22.35 -30.70 -33.52
C ARG A 7 -20.87 -30.35 -33.43
N ALA A 8 -20.41 -29.45 -34.30
CA ALA A 8 -19.06 -28.92 -34.24
C ALA A 8 -18.78 -28.45 -32.80
N ARG A 9 -17.71 -28.96 -32.18
CA ARG A 9 -17.35 -28.58 -30.80
C ARG A 9 -17.23 -27.06 -30.73
N GLU A 10 -18.05 -26.42 -29.92
CA GLU A 10 -17.97 -24.97 -29.69
C GLU A 10 -16.60 -24.62 -29.13
N ASN A 11 -15.92 -23.63 -29.72
CA ASN A 11 -14.63 -23.17 -29.22
C ASN A 11 -14.84 -22.53 -27.83
N PRO A 12 -14.25 -23.08 -26.75
CA PRO A 12 -14.54 -22.62 -25.41
C PRO A 12 -14.10 -21.16 -25.17
N LEU A 13 -13.08 -20.68 -25.88
CA LEU A 13 -12.62 -19.28 -25.80
C LEU A 13 -13.64 -18.28 -26.35
N LEU A 14 -14.55 -18.72 -27.22
CA LEU A 14 -15.59 -17.89 -27.83
C LEU A 14 -16.98 -18.13 -27.21
N SER A 15 -17.06 -18.95 -26.15
CA SER A 15 -18.32 -19.28 -25.49
C SER A 15 -18.70 -18.23 -24.45
N VAL A 16 -19.83 -17.54 -24.68
CA VAL A 16 -20.38 -16.56 -23.74
C VAL A 16 -20.77 -17.21 -22.41
N ARG A 17 -21.21 -18.48 -22.43
CA ARG A 17 -21.58 -19.22 -21.21
C ARG A 17 -20.38 -19.42 -20.29
N ILE A 18 -19.25 -19.86 -20.86
CA ILE A 18 -18.01 -20.04 -20.10
C ILE A 18 -17.52 -18.69 -19.59
N PHE A 19 -17.52 -17.66 -20.45
CA PHE A 19 -17.11 -16.31 -20.08
C PHE A 19 -17.89 -15.77 -18.86
N LEU A 20 -19.23 -15.82 -18.90
CA LEU A 20 -20.08 -15.39 -17.79
C LEU A 20 -19.85 -16.25 -16.53
N GLY A 21 -19.64 -17.55 -16.68
CA GLY A 21 -19.30 -18.45 -15.58
C GLY A 21 -17.99 -18.06 -14.89
N VAL A 22 -16.96 -17.71 -15.65
CA VAL A 22 -15.66 -17.28 -15.10
C VAL A 22 -15.78 -15.93 -14.39
N ILE A 23 -16.56 -14.98 -14.93
CA ILE A 23 -16.84 -13.71 -14.23
C ILE A 23 -17.59 -13.96 -12.91
N ALA A 24 -18.62 -14.81 -12.93
CA ALA A 24 -19.38 -15.14 -11.73
C ALA A 24 -18.50 -15.81 -10.67
N PHE A 25 -17.60 -16.71 -11.10
CA PHE A 25 -16.60 -17.32 -10.23
C PHE A 25 -15.68 -16.28 -9.60
N LEU A 26 -15.09 -15.37 -10.39
CA LEU A 26 -14.22 -14.31 -9.87
C LEU A 26 -14.97 -13.37 -8.92
N ALA A 27 -16.21 -13.03 -9.22
CA ALA A 27 -17.04 -12.21 -8.33
C ALA A 27 -17.29 -12.90 -6.98
N ALA A 28 -17.65 -14.19 -6.99
CA ALA A 28 -17.82 -14.98 -5.77
C ALA A 28 -16.51 -15.11 -4.99
N ALA A 29 -15.39 -15.35 -5.67
CA ALA A 29 -14.07 -15.43 -5.07
C ALA A 29 -13.64 -14.11 -4.43
N CYS A 30 -13.85 -12.97 -5.09
CA CYS A 30 -13.57 -11.65 -4.54
C CYS A 30 -14.40 -11.36 -3.28
N THR A 31 -15.69 -11.70 -3.29
CA THR A 31 -16.57 -11.56 -2.13
C THR A 31 -16.07 -12.41 -0.97
N LEU A 32 -15.77 -13.69 -1.21
CA LEU A 32 -15.26 -14.60 -0.18
C LEU A 32 -13.90 -14.13 0.37
N ALA A 33 -12.99 -13.70 -0.50
CA ALA A 33 -11.67 -13.21 -0.11
C ALA A 33 -11.76 -11.96 0.76
N SER A 34 -12.77 -11.10 0.53
CA SER A 34 -12.98 -9.89 1.33
C SER A 34 -13.43 -10.18 2.77
N LEU A 35 -13.93 -11.39 3.05
CA LEU A 35 -14.33 -11.82 4.40
C LEU A 35 -13.16 -12.39 5.22
N ILE A 36 -12.02 -12.66 4.58
CA ILE A 36 -10.86 -13.29 5.21
C ILE A 36 -9.72 -12.26 5.23
N PRO A 37 -9.12 -11.95 6.40
CA PRO A 37 -7.93 -11.11 6.47
C PRO A 37 -6.86 -11.61 5.49
N GLN A 38 -6.29 -10.71 4.68
CA GLN A 38 -5.37 -11.09 3.61
C GLN A 38 -3.91 -10.85 4.03
N ARG A 39 -3.02 -11.76 3.66
CA ARG A 39 -1.56 -11.70 3.85
C ARG A 39 -1.10 -11.61 5.30
N GLU A 40 -1.89 -12.14 6.22
CA GLU A 40 -1.43 -12.33 7.59
C GLU A 40 -0.45 -13.50 7.66
N ILE A 41 0.28 -13.60 8.77
CA ILE A 41 1.15 -14.75 9.02
C ILE A 41 0.33 -16.04 9.16
N SER A 42 0.85 -17.18 8.73
CA SER A 42 0.07 -18.44 8.76
C SER A 42 -0.46 -18.81 10.15
N ALA A 43 0.29 -18.47 11.22
CA ALA A 43 -0.12 -18.70 12.60
C ALA A 43 -1.42 -17.95 12.98
N PHE A 44 -1.65 -16.77 12.40
CA PHE A 44 -2.88 -16.00 12.61
C PHE A 44 -4.11 -16.81 12.21
N TYR A 45 -4.08 -17.44 11.03
CA TYR A 45 -5.23 -18.20 10.53
C TYR A 45 -5.50 -19.45 11.36
N LEU A 46 -4.45 -20.17 11.79
CA LEU A 46 -4.60 -21.35 12.64
C LEU A 46 -5.18 -20.99 14.01
N HIS A 47 -4.78 -19.84 14.57
CA HIS A 47 -5.29 -19.36 15.86
C HIS A 47 -6.72 -18.82 15.75
N HIS A 48 -7.03 -18.04 14.71
CA HIS A 48 -8.32 -17.36 14.58
C HIS A 48 -9.44 -18.28 14.05
N TYR A 49 -9.12 -19.19 13.12
CA TYR A 49 -10.11 -20.07 12.47
C TYR A 49 -10.00 -21.53 12.95
N GLY A 50 -9.06 -21.84 13.84
CA GLY A 50 -8.77 -23.20 14.29
C GLY A 50 -7.86 -23.99 13.33
N PRO A 51 -7.32 -25.12 13.78
CA PRO A 51 -6.22 -25.81 13.10
C PRO A 51 -6.62 -26.45 11.76
N ILE A 52 -7.89 -26.83 11.57
CA ILE A 52 -8.37 -27.46 10.33
C ILE A 52 -8.67 -26.37 9.29
N LEU A 53 -9.60 -25.46 9.62
CA LEU A 53 -10.03 -24.41 8.69
C LEU A 53 -8.90 -23.44 8.36
N GLY A 54 -8.07 -23.06 9.35
CA GLY A 54 -6.89 -22.24 9.12
C GLY A 54 -5.90 -22.87 8.14
N ARG A 55 -5.67 -24.19 8.25
CA ARG A 55 -4.83 -24.92 7.28
C ARG A 55 -5.46 -24.94 5.89
N LEU A 56 -6.77 -25.15 5.78
CA LEU A 56 -7.47 -25.12 4.50
C LEU A 56 -7.40 -23.74 3.84
N ILE A 57 -7.57 -22.65 4.59
CA ILE A 57 -7.46 -21.27 4.09
C ILE A 57 -6.09 -21.04 3.48
N VAL A 58 -5.02 -21.35 4.22
CA VAL A 58 -3.63 -21.15 3.76
C VAL A 58 -3.28 -22.08 2.60
N PHE A 59 -3.72 -23.33 2.66
CA PHE A 59 -3.46 -24.33 1.61
C PHE A 59 -4.15 -23.96 0.29
N ALA A 60 -5.41 -23.55 0.34
CA ALA A 60 -6.18 -23.11 -0.83
C ALA A 60 -5.72 -21.73 -1.36
N GLY A 61 -4.86 -21.02 -0.62
CA GLY A 61 -4.40 -19.68 -0.97
C GLY A 61 -5.46 -18.60 -0.75
N LEU A 62 -6.48 -18.85 0.09
CA LEU A 62 -7.53 -17.89 0.42
C LEU A 62 -7.02 -16.73 1.29
N ASP A 63 -5.88 -16.93 1.97
CA ASP A 63 -5.09 -15.88 2.65
C ASP A 63 -4.45 -14.87 1.67
N ARG A 64 -4.36 -15.25 0.39
CA ARG A 64 -3.75 -14.47 -0.69
C ARG A 64 -4.52 -14.68 -2.00
N ALA A 65 -5.84 -14.60 -1.93
CA ALA A 65 -6.73 -15.04 -3.00
C ALA A 65 -6.40 -14.41 -4.37
N TYR A 66 -6.10 -13.11 -4.39
CA TYR A 66 -5.73 -12.36 -5.60
C TYR A 66 -4.39 -12.76 -6.24
N GLN A 67 -3.64 -13.65 -5.59
CA GLN A 67 -2.38 -14.21 -6.09
C GLN A 67 -2.45 -15.74 -6.21
N ALA A 68 -3.56 -16.34 -5.81
CA ALA A 68 -3.73 -17.77 -5.89
C ALA A 68 -3.79 -18.21 -7.36
N TRP A 69 -3.17 -19.36 -7.66
CA TRP A 69 -3.05 -19.85 -9.04
C TRP A 69 -4.41 -20.00 -9.73
N TRP A 70 -5.46 -20.38 -8.99
CA TRP A 70 -6.81 -20.56 -9.51
C TRP A 70 -7.46 -19.21 -9.89
N PHE A 71 -7.17 -18.14 -9.14
CA PHE A 71 -7.67 -16.80 -9.41
C PHE A 71 -6.97 -16.23 -10.65
N VAL A 72 -5.64 -16.33 -10.68
CA VAL A 72 -4.81 -15.90 -11.82
C VAL A 72 -5.16 -16.69 -13.09
N ALA A 73 -5.43 -18.00 -12.98
CA ALA A 73 -5.85 -18.82 -14.11
C ALA A 73 -7.22 -18.39 -14.68
N ALA A 74 -8.18 -18.05 -13.81
CA ALA A 74 -9.47 -17.53 -14.22
C ALA A 74 -9.34 -16.16 -14.91
N GLU A 75 -8.52 -15.25 -14.38
CA GLU A 75 -8.21 -13.97 -15.04
C GLU A 75 -7.51 -14.17 -16.39
N ALA A 76 -6.51 -15.05 -16.46
CA ALA A 76 -5.81 -15.37 -17.70
C ALA A 76 -6.76 -15.94 -18.75
N TRP A 77 -7.71 -16.79 -18.35
CA TRP A 77 -8.75 -17.28 -19.24
C TRP A 77 -9.63 -16.13 -19.79
N LEU A 78 -10.03 -15.16 -18.96
CA LEU A 78 -10.77 -13.99 -19.43
C LEU A 78 -9.97 -13.19 -20.46
N VAL A 79 -8.66 -13.01 -20.24
CA VAL A 79 -7.76 -12.36 -21.20
C VAL A 79 -7.72 -13.13 -22.52
N LEU A 80 -7.58 -14.46 -22.49
CA LEU A 80 -7.56 -15.29 -23.69
C LEU A 80 -8.90 -15.26 -24.45
N SER A 81 -10.02 -15.35 -23.72
CA SER A 81 -11.37 -15.30 -24.30
C SER A 81 -11.67 -13.93 -24.93
N MET A 82 -11.41 -12.84 -24.21
CA MET A 82 -11.57 -11.49 -24.74
C MET A 82 -10.60 -11.21 -25.89
N GLY A 83 -9.38 -11.74 -25.84
CA GLY A 83 -8.40 -11.68 -26.91
C GLY A 83 -8.91 -12.34 -28.18
N ALA A 84 -9.44 -13.56 -28.07
CA ALA A 84 -10.03 -14.30 -29.19
C ALA A 84 -11.25 -13.55 -29.79
N CYS A 85 -12.13 -13.01 -28.95
CA CYS A 85 -13.25 -12.18 -29.38
C CYS A 85 -12.79 -10.91 -30.12
N THR A 86 -11.79 -10.22 -29.58
CA THR A 86 -11.21 -9.01 -30.18
C THR A 86 -10.55 -9.30 -31.53
N TRP A 87 -9.79 -10.40 -31.62
CA TRP A 87 -9.18 -10.87 -32.85
C TRP A 87 -10.20 -11.17 -33.94
N ARG A 88 -11.26 -11.92 -33.60
CA ARG A 88 -12.36 -12.22 -34.53
C ARG A 88 -13.01 -10.93 -35.05
N ARG A 89 -13.14 -9.92 -34.20
CA ARG A 89 -13.68 -8.60 -34.55
C ARG A 89 -12.76 -7.82 -35.48
N ALA A 90 -11.46 -7.82 -35.21
CA ALA A 90 -10.45 -7.22 -36.07
C ALA A 90 -10.42 -7.88 -37.46
N MET A 91 -10.53 -9.20 -37.52
CA MET A 91 -10.63 -9.94 -38.80
C MET A 91 -11.92 -9.61 -39.56
N MET A 92 -13.05 -9.45 -38.86
CA MET A 92 -14.30 -9.01 -39.49
C MET A 92 -14.16 -7.60 -40.07
N TRP A 93 -13.53 -6.68 -39.35
CA TRP A 93 -13.26 -5.32 -39.83
C TRP A 93 -12.46 -5.31 -41.14
N ARG A 94 -11.43 -6.17 -41.25
CA ARG A 94 -10.65 -6.34 -42.50
C ARG A 94 -11.50 -6.80 -43.69
N ARG A 95 -12.50 -7.64 -43.44
CA ARG A 95 -13.42 -8.13 -44.49
C ARG A 95 -14.49 -7.12 -44.88
N LEU A 96 -14.69 -6.06 -44.08
CA LEU A 96 -15.69 -5.02 -44.29
C LEU A 96 -15.18 -3.87 -45.19
N GLY A 97 -14.19 -4.10 -46.06
CA GLY A 97 -13.59 -3.08 -46.92
C GLY A 97 -14.59 -2.29 -47.79
N GLY A 98 -15.70 -2.93 -48.20
CA GLY A 98 -16.80 -2.30 -48.95
C GLY A 98 -18.05 -1.95 -48.12
N ALA A 99 -18.04 -2.17 -46.80
CA ALA A 99 -19.20 -1.86 -45.96
C ALA A 99 -19.29 -0.37 -45.62
N PRO A 100 -20.50 0.17 -45.35
CA PRO A 100 -20.68 1.56 -44.97
C PRO A 100 -19.81 1.93 -43.76
N ALA A 101 -19.18 3.12 -43.80
CA ALA A 101 -18.25 3.60 -42.78
C ALA A 101 -18.78 3.40 -41.34
N ARG A 102 -20.07 3.66 -41.10
CA ARG A 102 -20.74 3.44 -39.80
C ARG A 102 -20.55 2.02 -39.22
N HIS A 103 -20.64 0.98 -40.05
CA HIS A 103 -20.46 -0.40 -39.58
C HIS A 103 -18.99 -0.66 -39.23
N ARG A 104 -18.07 -0.11 -40.02
CA ARG A 104 -16.63 -0.22 -39.76
C ARG A 104 -16.25 0.51 -38.47
N ILE A 105 -16.79 1.71 -38.25
CA ILE A 105 -16.53 2.48 -37.03
C ILE A 105 -17.13 1.75 -35.82
N ALA A 106 -18.39 1.29 -35.86
CA ALA A 106 -18.98 0.51 -34.76
C ALA A 106 -18.19 -0.78 -34.44
N GLN A 107 -17.57 -1.40 -35.46
CA GLN A 107 -16.69 -2.54 -35.25
C GLN A 107 -15.40 -2.16 -34.51
N LEU A 108 -14.79 -1.04 -34.91
CA LEU A 108 -13.61 -0.45 -34.29
C LEU A 108 -13.88 0.02 -32.85
N SER A 109 -15.02 0.66 -32.58
CA SER A 109 -15.38 1.19 -31.26
C SER A 109 -15.44 0.10 -30.19
N LEU A 110 -16.08 -1.04 -30.48
CA LEU A 110 -16.09 -2.14 -29.50
C LEU A 110 -14.72 -2.85 -29.41
N ALA A 111 -13.97 -2.92 -30.51
CA ALA A 111 -12.61 -3.46 -30.47
C ALA A 111 -11.70 -2.59 -29.59
N LEU A 112 -11.84 -1.26 -29.65
CA LEU A 112 -11.19 -0.32 -28.76
C LEU A 112 -11.62 -0.54 -27.30
N ALA A 113 -12.92 -0.77 -27.07
CA ALA A 113 -13.44 -1.04 -25.74
C ALA A 113 -12.86 -2.33 -25.14
N HIS A 114 -12.79 -3.40 -25.94
CA HIS A 114 -12.18 -4.67 -25.56
C HIS A 114 -10.68 -4.54 -25.32
N LEU A 115 -9.95 -3.78 -26.14
CA LEU A 115 -8.53 -3.53 -25.94
C LEU A 115 -8.28 -2.84 -24.59
N GLY A 116 -9.14 -1.89 -24.21
CA GLY A 116 -9.10 -1.27 -22.89
C GLY A 116 -9.30 -2.27 -21.76
N VAL A 117 -10.30 -3.16 -21.86
CA VAL A 117 -10.55 -4.21 -20.85
C VAL A 117 -9.40 -5.21 -20.78
N LEU A 118 -8.86 -5.63 -21.93
CA LEU A 118 -7.69 -6.50 -21.99
C LEU A 118 -6.48 -5.87 -21.31
N LEU A 119 -6.26 -4.58 -21.51
CA LEU A 119 -5.19 -3.84 -20.84
C LEU A 119 -5.41 -3.78 -19.33
N ILE A 120 -6.64 -3.52 -18.86
CA ILE A 120 -6.99 -3.55 -17.43
C ILE A 120 -6.68 -4.93 -16.83
N LEU A 121 -7.21 -6.01 -17.42
CA LEU A 121 -7.00 -7.37 -16.94
C LEU A 121 -5.51 -7.76 -16.93
N ALA A 122 -4.77 -7.43 -17.99
CA ALA A 122 -3.33 -7.66 -18.04
C ALA A 122 -2.59 -6.91 -16.90
N THR A 123 -2.97 -5.67 -16.62
CA THR A 123 -2.36 -4.90 -15.51
C THR A 123 -2.69 -5.46 -14.14
N LEU A 124 -3.87 -6.06 -13.94
CA LEU A 124 -4.24 -6.74 -12.70
C LEU A 124 -3.38 -7.97 -12.46
N ILE A 125 -3.15 -8.79 -13.49
CA ILE A 125 -2.26 -9.96 -13.42
C ILE A 125 -0.80 -9.54 -13.14
N LEU A 126 -0.33 -8.45 -13.75
CA LEU A 126 1.06 -7.98 -13.60
C LEU A 126 1.33 -7.21 -12.30
N ARG A 127 0.30 -6.59 -11.71
CA ARG A 127 0.46 -5.70 -10.53
C ARG A 127 1.14 -6.41 -9.35
N PRO A 128 0.75 -7.63 -8.92
CA PRO A 128 1.40 -8.34 -7.82
C PRO A 128 2.92 -8.48 -7.96
N TYR A 129 3.43 -8.58 -9.19
CA TYR A 129 4.84 -8.81 -9.50
C TYR A 129 5.64 -7.52 -9.70
N THR A 130 4.96 -6.41 -9.95
CA THR A 130 5.58 -5.13 -10.31
C THR A 130 5.41 -4.04 -9.25
N HIS A 131 4.36 -4.15 -8.43
CA HIS A 131 4.09 -3.25 -7.32
C HIS A 131 5.12 -3.42 -6.20
N ARG A 132 5.62 -2.31 -5.67
CA ARG A 132 6.44 -2.26 -4.46
C ARG A 132 5.91 -1.23 -3.49
N ALA A 133 5.84 -1.57 -2.21
CA ALA A 133 5.48 -0.66 -1.15
C ALA A 133 6.31 -0.96 0.10
N ASP A 134 7.07 0.04 0.55
CA ASP A 134 7.91 -0.04 1.75
C ASP A 134 7.60 1.13 2.69
N TYR A 135 7.92 0.94 3.97
CA TYR A 135 7.80 1.95 5.01
C TYR A 135 9.17 2.24 5.61
N VAL A 136 9.50 3.52 5.73
CA VAL A 136 10.78 3.95 6.29
C VAL A 136 10.56 5.07 7.30
N ASN A 137 11.19 4.94 8.48
CA ASN A 137 11.25 5.99 9.47
C ASN A 137 12.65 6.60 9.44
N VAL A 138 12.73 7.92 9.28
CA VAL A 138 14.01 8.62 9.14
C VAL A 138 14.00 9.89 9.98
N ALA A 139 14.98 10.02 10.85
CA ALA A 139 15.20 11.23 11.64
C ALA A 139 15.69 12.38 10.78
N GLU A 140 15.50 13.62 11.24
CA GLU A 140 16.10 14.78 10.59
C GLU A 140 17.63 14.63 10.46
N GLY A 141 18.18 14.99 9.30
CA GLY A 141 19.58 14.77 8.95
C GLY A 141 19.90 13.33 8.52
N GLY A 142 18.92 12.42 8.51
CA GLY A 142 19.06 11.04 8.06
C GLY A 142 18.82 10.86 6.56
N ILE A 143 19.21 9.68 6.05
CA ILE A 143 18.96 9.25 4.67
C ILE A 143 18.04 8.03 4.68
N ALA A 144 16.91 8.13 3.99
CA ALA A 144 16.13 6.97 3.55
C ALA A 144 16.87 6.31 2.39
N GLY A 145 17.54 5.18 2.66
CA GLY A 145 18.29 4.39 1.67
C GLY A 145 17.39 3.58 0.73
N LEU A 146 16.47 4.24 0.01
CA LEU A 146 15.50 3.56 -0.85
C LEU A 146 16.18 2.88 -2.05
N ALA A 147 17.34 3.39 -2.51
CA ALA A 147 18.08 2.76 -3.60
C ALA A 147 18.51 1.33 -3.26
N ARG A 148 18.84 1.06 -1.98
CA ARG A 148 19.15 -0.29 -1.48
C ARG A 148 17.95 -1.25 -1.53
N HIS A 149 16.75 -0.69 -1.60
CA HIS A 149 15.47 -1.42 -1.67
C HIS A 149 14.88 -1.39 -3.10
N ALA A 150 15.74 -1.24 -4.11
CA ALA A 150 15.39 -1.22 -5.55
C ALA A 150 14.48 -0.06 -6.00
N TYR A 151 14.50 1.07 -5.29
CA TYR A 151 13.96 2.34 -5.77
C TYR A 151 15.00 3.16 -6.53
N PRO A 152 14.60 4.13 -7.37
CA PRO A 152 15.54 4.82 -8.26
C PRO A 152 16.31 6.00 -7.62
N PHE A 153 16.12 6.30 -6.34
CA PHE A 153 16.73 7.44 -5.64
C PHE A 153 16.71 7.21 -4.12
N ASP A 154 17.52 7.95 -3.36
CA ASP A 154 17.44 8.07 -1.91
C ASP A 154 16.79 9.41 -1.51
N LEU A 155 16.32 9.49 -0.26
CA LEU A 155 15.81 10.74 0.31
C LEU A 155 16.64 11.16 1.52
N TYR A 156 17.28 12.32 1.46
CA TYR A 156 17.85 12.95 2.65
C TYR A 156 16.80 13.84 3.30
N VAL A 157 16.50 13.61 4.57
CA VAL A 157 15.52 14.38 5.33
C VAL A 157 16.18 15.63 5.89
N ARG A 158 15.89 16.79 5.29
CA ARG A 158 16.39 18.07 5.80
C ARG A 158 15.70 18.46 7.10
N ARG A 159 14.37 18.35 7.10
CA ARG A 159 13.53 18.81 8.20
C ARG A 159 12.17 18.14 8.15
N PHE A 160 11.63 17.86 9.32
CA PHE A 160 10.25 17.47 9.56
C PHE A 160 9.59 18.56 10.43
N THR A 161 8.35 18.94 10.10
CA THR A 161 7.65 20.01 10.82
C THR A 161 6.20 19.62 11.03
N VAL A 162 5.72 19.89 12.24
CA VAL A 162 4.32 19.73 12.63
C VAL A 162 3.74 21.12 12.82
N ASP A 163 2.89 21.54 11.89
CA ASP A 163 2.11 22.75 12.06
C ASP A 163 0.93 22.42 12.97
N VAL A 164 0.63 23.28 13.93
CA VAL A 164 -0.48 23.11 14.89
C VAL A 164 -1.45 24.28 14.81
N TYR A 165 -2.70 24.04 15.18
CA TYR A 165 -3.67 25.11 15.46
C TYR A 165 -3.36 25.80 16.80
N PRO A 166 -3.98 26.96 17.11
CA PRO A 166 -3.77 27.65 18.38
C PRO A 166 -4.09 26.80 19.62
N ASP A 167 -4.99 25.83 19.50
CA ASP A 167 -5.35 24.87 20.56
C ASP A 167 -4.32 23.74 20.76
N GLY A 168 -3.28 23.69 19.93
CA GLY A 168 -2.22 22.68 19.97
C GLY A 168 -2.50 21.42 19.15
N THR A 169 -3.67 21.30 18.52
CA THR A 169 -3.99 20.14 17.68
C THR A 169 -3.18 20.15 16.38
N PRO A 170 -2.73 18.99 15.86
CA PRO A 170 -1.98 18.92 14.61
C PRO A 170 -2.80 19.38 13.41
N LYS A 171 -2.24 20.32 12.63
CA LYS A 171 -2.82 20.86 11.40
C LYS A 171 -2.22 20.21 10.15
N GLN A 172 -0.89 20.08 10.11
CA GLN A 172 -0.18 19.56 8.94
C GLN A 172 1.16 18.95 9.34
N TYR A 173 1.53 17.88 8.64
CA TYR A 173 2.82 17.23 8.78
C TYR A 173 3.59 17.41 7.48
N THR A 174 4.76 18.04 7.57
CA THR A 174 5.54 18.41 6.39
C THR A 174 6.97 17.88 6.54
N THR A 175 7.42 17.13 5.54
CA THR A 175 8.81 16.69 5.41
C THR A 175 9.47 17.38 4.22
N LEU A 176 10.55 18.12 4.47
CA LEU A 176 11.43 18.67 3.44
C LEU A 176 12.55 17.67 3.14
N VAL A 177 12.65 17.21 1.90
CA VAL A 177 13.62 16.21 1.48
C VAL A 177 14.46 16.69 0.31
N GLU A 178 15.70 16.19 0.24
CA GLU A 178 16.47 16.17 -1.00
C GLU A 178 16.31 14.81 -1.66
N VAL A 179 15.90 14.83 -2.92
CA VAL A 179 15.88 13.64 -3.79
C VAL A 179 17.29 13.46 -4.35
N ARG A 180 17.95 12.37 -3.99
CA ARG A 180 19.33 12.09 -4.40
C ARG A 180 19.39 10.85 -5.31
N GLU A 181 20.00 10.99 -6.48
CA GLU A 181 20.24 9.86 -7.40
C GLU A 181 21.73 9.65 -7.56
N SER A 182 22.22 8.43 -7.27
CA SER A 182 23.64 8.11 -7.28
C SER A 182 24.47 9.13 -6.47
N GLY A 183 23.96 9.50 -5.29
CA GLY A 183 24.57 10.49 -4.40
C GLY A 183 24.37 11.96 -4.80
N LYS A 184 23.92 12.27 -6.02
CA LYS A 184 23.74 13.65 -6.50
C LYS A 184 22.36 14.19 -6.17
N ILE A 185 22.28 15.39 -5.61
CA ILE A 185 21.01 16.09 -5.36
C ILE A 185 20.37 16.43 -6.71
N LYS A 186 19.18 15.89 -6.97
CA LYS A 186 18.39 16.18 -8.17
C LYS A 186 17.40 17.30 -7.95
N ARG A 187 16.78 17.34 -6.77
CA ARG A 187 15.88 18.43 -6.36
C ARG A 187 15.61 18.39 -4.86
N VAL A 188 15.17 19.51 -4.34
CA VAL A 188 14.53 19.61 -3.03
C VAL A 188 13.02 19.54 -3.24
N ALA A 189 12.32 18.77 -2.41
CA ALA A 189 10.87 18.63 -2.51
C ALA A 189 10.23 18.58 -1.12
N ARG A 190 8.94 18.92 -1.09
CA ARG A 190 8.11 18.87 0.11
C ARG A 190 7.14 17.70 0.00
N ILE A 191 7.07 16.88 1.05
CA ILE A 191 6.09 15.82 1.24
C ILE A 191 5.17 16.28 2.37
N ALA A 192 3.86 16.20 2.17
CA ALA A 192 2.90 16.47 3.25
C ALA A 192 1.67 15.56 3.12
N VAL A 193 0.81 15.56 4.14
CA VAL A 193 -0.47 14.84 4.08
C VAL A 193 -1.26 15.35 2.86
N ASN A 194 -1.79 14.42 2.06
CA ASN A 194 -2.47 14.67 0.78
C ASN A 194 -1.63 15.35 -0.32
N HIS A 195 -0.34 15.60 -0.07
CA HIS A 195 0.60 16.17 -1.04
C HIS A 195 1.85 15.29 -1.15
N PRO A 196 1.74 14.11 -1.80
CA PRO A 196 2.85 13.17 -1.92
C PRO A 196 3.89 13.65 -2.94
N LEU A 197 5.14 13.25 -2.73
CA LEU A 197 6.22 13.43 -3.70
C LEU A 197 6.12 12.35 -4.78
N ARG A 198 6.07 12.76 -6.06
CA ARG A 198 6.16 11.84 -7.20
C ARG A 198 7.46 12.03 -7.95
N HIS A 199 8.29 11.00 -8.04
CA HIS A 199 9.57 11.03 -8.75
C HIS A 199 9.88 9.67 -9.40
N ARG A 200 10.23 9.64 -10.70
CA ARG A 200 10.60 8.42 -11.43
C ARG A 200 9.65 7.22 -11.21
N GLY A 201 8.34 7.46 -11.33
CA GLY A 201 7.31 6.43 -11.13
C GLY A 201 7.15 5.93 -9.69
N THR A 202 7.81 6.57 -8.72
CA THR A 202 7.70 6.31 -7.29
C THR A 202 6.95 7.45 -6.63
N THR A 203 5.98 7.12 -5.79
CA THR A 203 5.20 8.07 -4.99
C THR A 203 5.53 7.88 -3.51
N VAL A 204 5.87 8.96 -2.83
CA VAL A 204 6.24 8.97 -1.41
C VAL A 204 5.21 9.76 -0.64
N TYR A 205 4.56 9.10 0.30
CA TYR A 205 3.51 9.66 1.14
C TYR A 205 4.05 9.92 2.54
N GLN A 206 3.61 11.02 3.14
CA GLN A 206 3.68 11.18 4.59
C GLN A 206 2.74 10.15 5.22
N TYR A 207 3.28 9.23 6.02
CA TYR A 207 2.50 8.12 6.59
C TYR A 207 2.32 8.25 8.09
N ASN A 208 3.42 8.38 8.83
CA ASN A 208 3.40 8.60 10.28
C ASN A 208 4.58 9.48 10.68
N TRP A 209 4.79 9.65 11.98
CA TRP A 209 5.93 10.37 12.55
C TRP A 209 6.12 9.93 14.01
N GLY A 210 7.20 10.37 14.63
CA GLY A 210 7.38 10.17 16.07
C GLY A 210 8.66 10.79 16.59
N TRP A 211 9.05 10.36 17.78
CA TRP A 211 10.23 10.83 18.48
C TRP A 211 11.21 9.69 18.69
N LEU A 212 12.47 9.90 18.34
CA LEU A 212 13.58 9.11 18.86
C LEU A 212 14.00 9.71 20.19
N VAL A 213 14.24 8.85 21.19
CA VAL A 213 14.83 9.21 22.47
C VAL A 213 16.26 8.69 22.48
N ARG A 214 17.21 9.56 22.79
CA ARG A 214 18.61 9.23 22.92
C ARG A 214 19.04 9.34 24.38
N GLY A 215 19.79 8.36 24.84
CA GLY A 215 20.29 8.35 26.20
C GLY A 215 21.31 7.25 26.45
N THR A 216 21.79 7.21 27.68
CA THR A 216 22.64 6.14 28.18
C THR A 216 21.99 5.50 29.38
N VAL A 217 22.11 4.19 29.47
CA VAL A 217 21.72 3.41 30.64
C VAL A 217 22.95 2.69 31.16
N THR A 218 23.27 2.93 32.42
CA THR A 218 24.36 2.27 33.12
C THR A 218 23.76 1.27 34.09
N ARG A 219 24.15 -0.01 33.99
CA ARG A 219 23.78 -1.05 34.96
C ARG A 219 24.96 -1.96 35.25
N ALA A 220 25.17 -2.29 36.52
CA ALA A 220 26.23 -3.21 36.96
C ALA A 220 27.61 -2.85 36.36
N GLY A 221 27.92 -1.55 36.27
CA GLY A 221 29.16 -1.03 35.69
C GLY A 221 29.23 -0.97 34.15
N ALA A 222 28.27 -1.55 33.43
CA ALA A 222 28.21 -1.50 31.97
C ALA A 222 27.30 -0.34 31.50
N THR A 223 27.84 0.53 30.63
CA THR A 223 27.07 1.63 30.01
C THR A 223 26.66 1.25 28.60
N ARG A 224 25.37 1.39 28.29
CA ARG A 224 24.80 1.19 26.95
C ARG A 224 24.20 2.49 26.43
N LEU A 225 24.66 2.94 25.27
CA LEU A 225 24.03 4.01 24.50
C LEU A 225 22.80 3.45 23.78
N PHE A 226 21.72 4.22 23.74
CA PHE A 226 20.55 3.91 22.95
C PHE A 226 20.04 5.15 22.21
N GLU A 227 19.46 4.91 21.04
CA GLU A 227 18.63 5.86 20.31
C GLU A 227 17.47 5.07 19.71
N ILE A 228 16.30 5.14 20.35
CA ILE A 228 15.15 4.28 20.02
C ILE A 228 13.87 5.09 19.85
N PRO A 229 12.89 4.62 19.06
CA PRO A 229 11.58 5.23 18.99
C PRO A 229 10.86 5.22 20.35
N SER A 230 10.14 6.31 20.64
CA SER A 230 9.20 6.36 21.77
C SER A 230 8.19 5.22 21.69
N GLY A 231 7.92 4.59 22.84
CA GLY A 231 7.03 3.44 22.96
C GLY A 231 7.70 2.08 22.73
N THR A 232 9.02 2.05 22.52
CA THR A 232 9.81 0.81 22.37
C THR A 232 10.70 0.56 23.60
N ALA A 233 11.44 -0.54 23.57
CA ALA A 233 12.30 -0.97 24.67
C ALA A 233 13.75 -1.15 24.25
N VAL A 234 14.67 -0.88 25.18
CA VAL A 234 16.07 -1.28 25.10
C VAL A 234 16.21 -2.60 25.85
N ASP A 235 16.61 -3.66 25.15
CA ASP A 235 17.04 -4.90 25.80
C ASP A 235 18.36 -4.65 26.54
N LEU A 236 18.43 -4.96 27.83
CA LEU A 236 19.62 -4.77 28.68
C LEU A 236 20.35 -6.09 28.98
N ALA A 237 19.96 -7.18 28.31
CA ALA A 237 20.39 -8.56 28.59
C ALA A 237 19.97 -9.04 30.00
N GLY A 238 20.14 -10.34 30.26
CA GLY A 238 19.82 -10.94 31.56
C GLY A 238 18.35 -10.81 31.97
N GLY A 239 17.43 -10.89 31.00
CA GLY A 239 15.98 -10.75 31.25
C GLY A 239 15.52 -9.32 31.57
N CYS A 240 16.41 -8.32 31.47
CA CYS A 240 16.09 -6.93 31.76
C CYS A 240 15.76 -6.14 30.50
N SER A 241 14.71 -5.31 30.54
CA SER A 241 14.39 -4.36 29.47
C SER A 241 13.99 -3.00 30.01
N LEU A 242 14.38 -1.93 29.32
CA LEU A 242 14.01 -0.55 29.65
C LEU A 242 13.01 -0.03 28.61
N HIS A 243 11.76 0.13 29.01
CA HIS A 243 10.70 0.68 28.17
C HIS A 243 10.64 2.19 28.35
N LEU A 244 10.55 2.93 27.25
CA LEU A 244 10.57 4.40 27.25
C LEU A 244 9.39 4.95 26.47
N HIS A 245 8.70 5.95 27.03
CA HIS A 245 7.67 6.72 26.36
C HIS A 245 7.95 8.22 26.50
N PHE A 246 8.04 8.93 25.38
CA PHE A 246 8.31 10.36 25.32
C PHE A 246 7.03 11.17 25.25
N TYR A 247 6.87 12.10 26.19
CA TYR A 247 5.80 13.08 26.25
C TYR A 247 6.37 14.46 25.88
N PRO A 248 6.19 14.95 24.63
CA PRO A 248 6.73 16.25 24.20
C PRO A 248 6.20 17.44 25.01
N ASP A 249 4.94 17.40 25.45
CA ASP A 249 4.30 18.46 26.23
C ASP A 249 3.59 17.85 27.43
N PHE A 250 4.40 17.34 28.36
CA PHE A 250 3.93 16.53 29.48
C PHE A 250 2.87 17.24 30.32
N ALA A 251 1.78 16.52 30.55
CA ALA A 251 0.72 16.85 31.49
C ALA A 251 0.14 15.57 32.09
N LEU A 252 -0.69 15.74 33.11
CA LEU A 252 -1.55 14.67 33.61
C LEU A 252 -2.96 14.91 33.07
N ASP A 253 -3.62 13.83 32.65
CA ASP A 253 -5.03 13.88 32.28
C ASP A 253 -5.94 13.92 33.53
N ALA A 254 -7.26 13.92 33.33
CA ALA A 254 -8.23 13.98 34.42
C ALA A 254 -8.18 12.78 35.37
N ALA A 255 -7.64 11.64 34.92
CA ALA A 255 -7.43 10.44 35.73
C ALA A 255 -6.04 10.41 36.40
N GLY A 256 -5.22 11.45 36.20
CA GLY A 256 -3.85 11.53 36.70
C GLY A 256 -2.83 10.76 35.87
N ALA A 257 -3.20 10.25 34.68
CA ALA A 257 -2.29 9.51 33.83
C ALA A 257 -1.43 10.45 32.94
N PRO A 258 -0.16 10.10 32.67
CA PRO A 258 0.71 10.85 31.77
C PRO A 258 0.12 11.04 30.36
N SER A 259 0.07 12.28 29.90
CA SER A 259 -0.42 12.68 28.57
C SER A 259 0.44 13.80 27.96
N SER A 260 0.24 14.06 26.67
CA SER A 260 0.83 15.23 26.00
C SER A 260 -0.25 16.19 25.54
N ARG A 261 -0.14 17.47 25.91
CA ARG A 261 -1.11 18.52 25.50
C ARG A 261 -0.99 18.90 24.03
N SER A 262 0.21 18.81 23.48
CA SER A 262 0.51 19.14 22.10
C SER A 262 1.61 18.22 21.57
N PRO A 263 1.73 18.05 20.23
CA PRO A 263 2.81 17.26 19.65
C PRO A 263 4.17 17.98 19.71
N LEU A 264 4.20 19.25 20.14
CA LEU A 264 5.40 20.07 20.15
C LEU A 264 6.16 19.92 21.48
N PRO A 265 7.51 19.90 21.47
CA PRO A 265 8.29 19.62 22.66
C PRO A 265 8.39 20.84 23.59
N ARG A 266 7.28 21.22 24.24
CA ARG A 266 7.21 22.39 25.14
C ARG A 266 7.61 22.06 26.57
N ARG A 267 7.27 20.86 27.06
CA ARG A 267 7.58 20.35 28.40
C ARG A 267 7.98 18.88 28.30
N PRO A 268 9.12 18.57 27.65
CA PRO A 268 9.47 17.20 27.36
C PRO A 268 9.76 16.41 28.64
N ARG A 269 9.16 15.22 28.73
CA ARG A 269 9.45 14.21 29.75
C ARG A 269 9.52 12.83 29.10
N VAL A 270 10.39 11.98 29.63
CA VAL A 270 10.44 10.55 29.29
C VAL A 270 9.94 9.78 30.50
N PHE A 271 8.83 9.07 30.32
CA PHE A 271 8.42 8.04 31.24
C PHE A 271 9.23 6.78 30.94
N TYR A 272 9.85 6.21 31.97
CA TYR A 272 10.64 5.00 31.83
C TYR A 272 10.10 3.93 32.79
N VAL A 273 10.15 2.68 32.34
CA VAL A 273 9.86 1.49 33.15
C VAL A 273 10.97 0.48 32.93
N LEU A 274 11.64 0.10 33.99
CA LEU A 274 12.60 -0.99 34.00
C LEU A 274 11.86 -2.29 34.34
N TYR A 275 11.97 -3.28 33.45
CA TYR A 275 11.47 -4.63 33.67
C TYR A 275 12.63 -5.59 33.96
N ARG A 276 12.34 -6.59 34.80
CA ARG A 276 13.19 -7.77 35.02
C ARG A 276 12.29 -9.01 34.98
N ASP A 277 12.59 -9.94 34.08
CA ASP A 277 11.83 -11.19 33.89
C ASP A 277 10.32 -10.93 33.70
N GLY A 278 9.99 -9.88 32.94
CA GLY A 278 8.61 -9.48 32.62
C GLY A 278 7.87 -8.74 33.74
N ARG A 279 8.49 -8.46 34.89
CA ARG A 279 7.88 -7.69 35.99
C ARG A 279 8.50 -6.28 36.08
N PRO A 280 7.69 -5.23 36.30
CA PRO A 280 8.21 -3.89 36.49
C PRO A 280 8.98 -3.82 37.83
N GLU A 281 10.25 -3.44 37.75
CA GLU A 281 11.16 -3.30 38.89
C GLU A 281 11.17 -1.85 39.40
N THR A 282 11.21 -0.88 38.49
CA THR A 282 11.09 0.55 38.82
C THR A 282 10.51 1.33 37.65
N PHE A 283 9.93 2.49 37.93
CA PHE A 283 9.49 3.43 36.90
C PHE A 283 9.64 4.87 37.40
N GLY A 284 9.67 5.80 36.47
CA GLY A 284 9.77 7.22 36.80
C GLY A 284 9.64 8.12 35.59
N LEU A 285 9.81 9.41 35.84
CA LEU A 285 9.87 10.45 34.82
C LEU A 285 11.27 11.08 34.86
N ALA A 286 11.84 11.30 33.69
CA ALA A 286 13.08 12.04 33.53
C ALA A 286 12.90 13.15 32.50
N ALA A 287 13.39 14.35 32.79
CA ALA A 287 13.55 15.39 31.78
C ALA A 287 14.79 15.10 30.90
N PRO A 288 14.82 15.58 29.64
CA PRO A 288 16.05 15.63 28.88
C PRO A 288 17.14 16.40 29.63
N GLY A 289 18.33 15.81 29.75
CA GLY A 289 19.46 16.29 30.55
C GLY A 289 19.48 15.75 31.99
N GLU A 290 18.41 15.11 32.45
CA GLU A 290 18.30 14.60 33.82
C GLU A 290 18.87 13.18 33.94
N THR A 291 19.44 12.89 35.12
CA THR A 291 19.87 11.55 35.49
C THR A 291 18.86 10.94 36.46
N ALA A 292 18.20 9.88 36.03
CA ALA A 292 17.30 9.09 36.85
C ALA A 292 18.06 7.93 37.52
N SER A 293 17.78 7.70 38.80
CA SER A 293 18.36 6.57 39.55
C SER A 293 17.62 5.28 39.21
N LEU A 294 18.37 4.20 38.96
CA LEU A 294 17.86 2.84 38.79
C LEU A 294 18.42 1.96 39.92
N PRO A 295 17.77 0.82 40.27
CA PRO A 295 18.22 -0.06 41.35
C PRO A 295 19.71 -0.45 41.28
N ASP A 296 20.21 -0.72 40.07
CA ASP A 296 21.61 -1.15 39.84
C ASP A 296 22.39 -0.18 38.94
N GLY A 297 22.03 1.11 38.92
CA GLY A 297 22.75 2.12 38.15
C GLY A 297 21.92 3.37 37.84
N ASN A 298 22.03 3.90 36.61
CA ASN A 298 21.36 5.15 36.24
C ASN A 298 20.90 5.18 34.78
N LEU A 299 19.92 6.04 34.52
CA LEU A 299 19.44 6.40 33.19
C LEU A 299 19.70 7.88 32.97
N VAL A 300 20.41 8.22 31.90
CA VAL A 300 20.60 9.61 31.46
C VAL A 300 19.86 9.81 30.15
N VAL A 301 18.80 10.61 30.16
CA VAL A 301 18.10 11.00 28.93
C VAL A 301 18.86 12.16 28.32
N GLN A 302 19.64 11.91 27.27
CA GLN A 302 20.47 12.95 26.65
C GLN A 302 19.63 13.91 25.81
N GLY A 303 18.61 13.41 25.13
CA GLY A 303 17.78 14.24 24.26
C GLY A 303 16.79 13.43 23.43
N TYR A 304 16.22 14.12 22.46
CA TYR A 304 15.22 13.55 21.56
C TYR A 304 15.36 14.17 20.17
N LYS A 305 14.88 13.46 19.16
CA LYS A 305 14.89 13.93 17.77
C LYS A 305 13.61 13.51 17.06
N PRO A 306 12.93 14.41 16.34
CA PRO A 306 11.77 14.00 15.57
C PRO A 306 12.21 13.13 14.38
N TYR A 307 11.38 12.17 14.03
CA TYR A 307 11.50 11.44 12.77
C TYR A 307 10.20 11.52 11.98
N THR A 308 10.34 11.42 10.66
CA THR A 308 9.23 11.28 9.73
C THR A 308 9.13 9.83 9.27
N GLY A 309 7.90 9.33 9.16
CA GLY A 309 7.62 8.04 8.53
C GLY A 309 7.04 8.22 7.14
N LEU A 310 7.72 7.64 6.18
CA LEU A 310 7.37 7.74 4.77
C LEU A 310 6.93 6.37 4.24
N GLN A 311 5.81 6.35 3.53
CA GLN A 311 5.40 5.20 2.74
C GLN A 311 5.81 5.43 1.28
N VAL A 312 6.63 4.53 0.75
CA VAL A 312 7.19 4.63 -0.59
C VAL A 312 6.54 3.58 -1.48
N LYS A 313 5.80 4.02 -2.50
CA LYS A 313 5.11 3.13 -3.45
C LYS A 313 5.63 3.29 -4.86
N ARG A 314 5.80 2.18 -5.58
CA ARG A 314 6.08 2.16 -7.01
C ARG A 314 5.06 1.25 -7.70
N GLU A 315 4.29 1.82 -8.61
CA GLU A 315 3.21 1.12 -9.32
C GLU A 315 3.35 1.34 -10.84
N PRO A 316 4.23 0.59 -11.54
CA PRO A 316 4.47 0.77 -12.97
C PRO A 316 3.25 0.49 -13.85
N THR A 317 2.35 -0.38 -13.39
CA THR A 317 1.15 -0.79 -14.14
C THR A 317 0.01 0.21 -14.03
N LEU A 318 0.00 1.09 -13.03
CA LEU A 318 -1.12 2.00 -12.76
C LEU A 318 -1.45 2.95 -13.93
N PRO A 319 -0.47 3.60 -14.61
CA PRO A 319 -0.77 4.41 -15.79
C PRO A 319 -1.40 3.60 -16.92
N LEU A 320 -0.99 2.33 -17.09
CA LEU A 320 -1.57 1.43 -18.10
C LEU A 320 -3.00 1.03 -17.74
N THR A 321 -3.30 0.85 -16.45
CA THR A 321 -4.67 0.59 -15.99
C THR A 321 -5.58 1.78 -16.31
N PHE A 322 -5.14 3.02 -16.05
CA PHE A 322 -5.90 4.23 -16.40
C PHE A 322 -6.05 4.41 -17.91
N LEU A 323 -5.02 4.10 -18.69
CA LEU A 323 -5.12 4.05 -20.16
C LEU A 323 -6.19 3.04 -20.59
N GLY A 324 -6.22 1.85 -19.98
CA GLY A 324 -7.22 0.83 -20.23
C GLY A 324 -8.65 1.34 -19.97
N PHE A 325 -8.87 1.98 -18.81
CA PHE A 325 -10.16 2.63 -18.51
C PHE A 325 -10.53 3.69 -19.55
N GLY A 326 -9.58 4.53 -19.96
CA GLY A 326 -9.79 5.56 -20.99
C GLY A 326 -10.19 4.96 -22.34
N LEU A 327 -9.50 3.90 -22.78
CA LEU A 327 -9.82 3.19 -24.03
C LEU A 327 -11.21 2.52 -23.97
N THR A 328 -11.56 1.90 -22.83
CA THR A 328 -12.88 1.31 -22.62
C THR A 328 -13.98 2.36 -22.68
N ALA A 329 -13.83 3.47 -21.95
CA ALA A 329 -14.79 4.56 -21.95
C ALA A 329 -14.96 5.19 -23.34
N ALA A 330 -13.85 5.50 -24.03
CA ALA A 330 -13.88 6.07 -25.37
C ALA A 330 -14.52 5.12 -26.40
N GLY A 331 -14.20 3.82 -26.35
CA GLY A 331 -14.78 2.82 -27.23
C GLY A 331 -16.28 2.66 -27.03
N LEU A 332 -16.76 2.67 -25.78
CA LEU A 332 -18.20 2.61 -25.48
C LEU A 332 -18.91 3.91 -25.90
N ALA A 333 -18.35 5.07 -25.58
CA ALA A 333 -18.93 6.36 -25.97
C ALA A 333 -19.12 6.46 -27.49
N LEU A 334 -18.08 6.13 -28.27
CA LEU A 334 -18.14 6.13 -29.73
C LEU A 334 -19.15 5.11 -30.28
N TYR A 335 -19.31 3.96 -29.62
CA TYR A 335 -20.30 2.96 -30.03
C TYR A 335 -21.74 3.46 -29.81
N TYR A 336 -22.01 4.07 -28.65
CA TYR A 336 -23.35 4.56 -28.31
C TYR A 336 -23.76 5.79 -29.13
N THR A 337 -22.86 6.72 -29.40
CA THR A 337 -23.18 7.89 -30.23
C THR A 337 -23.64 7.48 -31.64
N LEU A 338 -22.96 6.51 -32.26
CA LEU A 338 -23.35 5.95 -33.57
C LEU A 338 -24.71 5.25 -33.54
N ARG A 339 -25.08 4.67 -32.39
CA ARG A 339 -26.36 3.99 -32.22
C ARG A 339 -27.50 5.00 -32.00
N LEU A 340 -27.26 6.08 -31.27
CA LEU A 340 -28.24 7.14 -31.02
C LEU A 340 -28.58 7.90 -32.30
N THR A 341 -27.59 8.25 -33.12
CA THR A 341 -27.82 8.89 -34.43
C THR A 341 -28.68 8.03 -35.36
N ARG A 342 -28.65 6.70 -35.20
CA ARG A 342 -29.52 5.80 -35.97
C ARG A 342 -30.98 5.89 -35.49
N ALA A 343 -31.21 5.93 -34.19
CA ALA A 343 -32.55 5.96 -33.63
C ALA A 343 -33.31 7.24 -34.01
N GLN A 344 -32.62 8.38 -34.03
CA GLN A 344 -33.19 9.67 -34.45
C GLN A 344 -33.53 9.70 -35.95
N ASN A 345 -32.62 9.23 -36.81
CA ASN A 345 -32.87 9.19 -38.26
C ASN A 345 -33.96 8.20 -38.67
N SER A 346 -34.33 7.23 -37.82
CA SER A 346 -35.43 6.28 -38.08
C SER A 346 -36.80 6.75 -37.59
N THR A 347 -36.86 7.85 -36.82
CA THR A 347 -38.12 8.45 -36.35
C THR A 347 -38.57 9.64 -37.19
N GLU A 348 -37.69 10.17 -38.05
CA GLU A 348 -37.95 11.34 -38.91
C GLU A 348 -38.28 10.99 -40.38
N GLY A 349 -38.27 9.70 -40.75
CA GLY A 349 -38.63 9.22 -42.09
C GLY A 349 -39.52 8.00 -42.01
#